data_AF-A0AAW2H090-F1
#
_entry.id   AF-A0AAW2H090-F1
#
_cell.length_a   1.000
_cell.length_b   1.000
_cell.length_c   1.000
_cell.angle_alpha   90.00
_cell.angle_beta   90.00
_cell.angle_gamma   90.00
#
_symmetry.space_group_name_H-M   'P 1'
#
loop_
_entity.id
_entity.type
_entity.pdbx_description
1 polymer ?
#
loop_
_entity_poly.entity_id
_entity_poly.type
_entity_poly.pdbx_seq_one_letter_code
_entity_poly.pdbx_strand_id
1 'polypeptide(L)'
;MTAIGTMYELLIHKKRIKMNETQQNGKTKTNSVLREESKLGNVLMCFSVYRNTKEIFSTKLDTDAIPVIHSLKFLSMVIIIFYHYFVYTWDSIDNKVWTWNIFDKYFSFLINFIPLSVDVYFFSSGCLVTYLYLRNRTDKKLSKSIQCKENLIEFFIYIIKRFTRLTPAYMTALILWQLSSTWFEKTSQFYTYERGHEMCPKYWWRNLLYINNFFSFDTMCMKWSWYLANDMQFYIIAVILLILSTT
;
A
#
# COMPACT_ATOMS: atom_id res chain seq x y z
N MET A 1 1.19 -20.16 -7.26
CA MET A 1 2.16 -20.03 -6.14
C MET A 1 1.47 -19.98 -4.77
N THR A 2 0.36 -19.27 -4.61
CA THR A 2 -0.39 -19.17 -3.33
C THR A 2 -0.90 -20.51 -2.79
N ALA A 3 -1.54 -21.33 -3.62
CA ALA A 3 -2.00 -22.67 -3.23
C ALA A 3 -0.85 -23.60 -2.81
N ILE A 4 0.29 -23.51 -3.49
CA ILE A 4 1.51 -24.30 -3.19
C ILE A 4 2.10 -23.85 -1.85
N GLY A 5 2.14 -22.55 -1.57
CA GLY A 5 2.58 -22.00 -0.28
C GLY A 5 1.70 -22.45 0.88
N THR A 6 0.37 -22.41 0.70
CA THR A 6 -0.57 -22.87 1.73
C THR A 6 -0.51 -24.37 1.95
N MET A 7 -0.37 -25.18 0.90
CA MET A 7 -0.16 -26.61 1.04
C MET A 7 1.18 -26.95 1.73
N TYR A 8 2.26 -26.24 1.39
CA TYR A 8 3.55 -26.39 2.07
C TYR A 8 3.43 -26.06 3.56
N GLU A 9 2.75 -24.96 3.91
CA GLU A 9 2.54 -24.57 5.30
C GLU A 9 1.77 -25.64 6.09
N LEU A 10 0.63 -26.09 5.56
CA LEU A 10 -0.27 -27.00 6.27
C LEU A 10 0.30 -28.43 6.37
N LEU A 11 0.90 -28.94 5.29
CA LEU A 11 1.34 -30.34 5.23
C LEU A 11 2.77 -30.57 5.71
N ILE A 12 3.67 -29.60 5.49
CA ILE A 12 5.09 -29.79 5.74
C ILE A 12 5.53 -28.97 6.95
N HIS A 13 5.29 -27.65 6.95
CA HIS A 13 5.79 -26.76 7.99
C HIS A 13 5.13 -27.03 9.37
N LYS A 14 3.79 -27.04 9.45
CA LYS A 14 3.09 -27.35 10.71
C LYS A 14 3.40 -28.76 11.25
N LYS A 15 3.56 -29.74 10.36
CA LYS A 15 3.92 -31.11 10.74
C LYS A 15 5.34 -31.19 11.31
N ARG A 16 6.30 -30.44 10.75
CA ARG A 16 7.66 -30.31 11.31
C ARG A 16 7.68 -29.64 12.68
N ILE A 17 6.93 -28.55 12.87
CA ILE A 17 6.82 -27.89 14.18
C ILE A 17 6.28 -28.86 15.24
N LYS A 18 5.18 -29.55 14.94
CA LYS A 18 4.57 -30.51 15.87
C LYS A 18 5.51 -31.67 16.24
N MET A 19 6.28 -32.19 15.26
CA MET A 19 7.30 -33.21 15.53
C MET A 19 8.43 -32.69 16.43
N ASN A 20 8.86 -31.44 16.25
CA ASN A 20 9.92 -30.83 17.06
C ASN A 20 9.45 -30.55 18.49
N GLU A 21 8.22 -30.06 18.69
CA GLU A 21 7.62 -29.86 20.02
C GLU A 21 7.50 -31.19 20.78
N THR A 22 7.12 -32.26 20.08
CA THR A 22 7.02 -33.61 20.66
C THR A 22 8.40 -34.17 21.05
N GLN A 23 9.45 -33.85 20.28
CA GLN A 23 10.84 -34.23 20.60
C GLN A 23 11.44 -33.41 21.75
N GLN A 24 11.07 -32.13 21.89
CA GLN A 24 11.49 -31.28 23.01
C GLN A 24 10.85 -31.68 24.34
N ASN A 25 9.59 -32.13 24.33
CA ASN A 25 8.91 -32.60 25.55
C ASN A 25 9.40 -33.98 26.04
N GLY A 26 10.16 -34.72 25.23
CA GLY A 26 10.63 -36.07 25.57
C GLY A 26 12.14 -36.20 25.88
N LYS A 27 12.95 -35.17 25.67
CA LYS A 27 14.42 -35.22 25.90
C LYS A 27 14.92 -34.04 26.73
N THR A 28 15.58 -34.35 27.85
CA THR A 28 16.40 -33.42 28.64
C THR A 28 17.39 -32.69 27.73
N LYS A 29 17.46 -31.36 27.86
CA LYS A 29 18.32 -30.42 27.11
C LYS A 29 19.62 -31.06 26.59
N THR A 30 19.62 -31.49 25.33
CA THR A 30 20.84 -31.65 24.55
C THR A 30 20.58 -30.97 23.23
N ASN A 31 21.40 -29.97 22.90
CA ASN A 31 21.31 -29.05 21.77
C ASN A 31 20.62 -29.67 20.54
N SER A 32 19.31 -29.43 20.43
CA SER A 32 18.56 -29.83 19.26
C SER A 32 18.97 -28.89 18.14
N VAL A 33 19.71 -29.43 17.18
CA VAL A 33 20.01 -28.77 15.92
C VAL A 33 18.66 -28.48 15.26
N LEU A 34 18.18 -27.24 15.38
CA LEU A 34 17.06 -26.73 14.60
C LEU A 34 17.47 -26.91 13.13
N ARG A 35 16.89 -27.92 12.47
CA ARG A 35 17.10 -28.18 11.05
C ARG A 35 16.72 -26.92 10.29
N GLU A 36 17.72 -26.21 9.75
CA GLU A 36 17.54 -24.94 9.05
C GLU A 36 16.41 -25.06 8.03
N GLU A 37 15.46 -24.12 8.11
CA GLU A 37 14.42 -23.98 7.10
C GLU A 37 15.10 -23.73 5.75
N SER A 38 14.75 -24.50 4.72
CA SER A 38 15.33 -24.26 3.40
C SER A 38 14.91 -22.87 2.92
N LYS A 39 15.83 -22.12 2.29
CA LYS A 39 15.54 -20.78 1.74
C LYS A 39 14.29 -20.78 0.85
N LEU A 40 14.05 -21.86 0.13
CA LEU A 40 12.89 -22.06 -0.72
C LEU A 40 11.60 -22.30 0.09
N GLY A 41 11.70 -22.99 1.23
CA GLY A 41 10.61 -23.12 2.20
C GLY A 41 10.16 -21.77 2.75
N ASN A 42 11.11 -20.91 3.12
CA ASN A 42 10.79 -19.55 3.60
C ASN A 42 10.07 -18.71 2.53
N VAL A 43 10.50 -18.82 1.26
CA VAL A 43 9.83 -18.13 0.15
C VAL A 43 8.41 -18.68 -0.06
N LEU A 44 8.22 -19.99 -0.02
CA LEU A 44 6.88 -20.61 -0.15
C LEU A 44 5.94 -20.17 0.97
N MET A 45 6.47 -20.03 2.20
CA MET A 45 5.70 -19.52 3.34
C MET A 45 5.22 -18.08 3.16
N CYS A 46 5.96 -17.22 2.45
CA CYS A 46 5.52 -15.86 2.12
C CYS A 46 4.26 -15.83 1.23
N PHE A 47 4.01 -16.89 0.44
CA PHE A 47 2.83 -17.01 -0.41
C PHE A 47 1.67 -17.75 0.23
N SER A 48 1.78 -18.17 1.49
CA SER A 48 0.68 -18.87 2.14
C SER A 48 -0.49 -17.94 2.45
N VAL A 49 -1.64 -18.23 1.84
CA VAL A 49 -2.91 -17.55 2.09
C VAL A 49 -3.31 -17.69 3.56
N TYR A 50 -3.20 -18.89 4.15
CA TYR A 50 -3.60 -19.10 5.55
C TYR A 50 -2.89 -18.15 6.52
N ARG A 51 -1.55 -18.09 6.46
CA ARG A 51 -0.76 -17.19 7.30
C ARG A 51 -1.05 -15.73 6.99
N ASN A 52 -1.01 -15.35 5.72
CA ASN A 52 -1.22 -13.96 5.32
C ASN A 52 -2.63 -13.47 5.69
N THR A 53 -3.67 -14.30 5.55
CA THR A 53 -5.04 -13.99 5.98
C THR A 53 -5.12 -13.81 7.49
N LYS A 54 -4.49 -14.69 8.28
CA LYS A 54 -4.45 -14.54 9.73
C LYS A 54 -3.77 -13.23 10.16
N GLU A 55 -2.68 -12.85 9.50
CA GLU A 55 -2.00 -11.58 9.75
C GLU A 55 -2.85 -10.38 9.29
N ILE A 56 -3.50 -10.44 8.13
CA ILE A 56 -4.38 -9.36 7.62
C ILE A 56 -5.55 -9.08 8.57
N PHE A 57 -6.14 -10.14 9.15
CA PHE A 57 -7.25 -10.01 10.10
C PHE A 57 -6.79 -9.91 11.55
N SER A 58 -5.49 -9.80 11.82
CA SER A 58 -4.96 -9.58 13.16
C SER A 58 -5.28 -8.14 13.59
N THR A 59 -5.95 -7.98 14.73
CA THR A 59 -6.23 -6.68 15.35
C THR A 59 -5.20 -6.30 16.40
N LYS A 60 -4.07 -7.00 16.45
CA LYS A 60 -2.97 -6.66 17.36
C LYS A 60 -2.34 -5.34 16.91
N LEU A 61 -2.24 -4.39 17.82
CA LEU A 61 -1.48 -3.17 17.58
C LEU A 61 -0.03 -3.39 17.99
N ASP A 62 0.89 -2.94 17.15
CA ASP A 62 2.28 -2.81 17.53
C ASP A 62 2.41 -1.76 18.65
N THR A 63 3.38 -1.95 19.55
CA THR A 63 3.67 -1.00 20.64
C THR A 63 3.98 0.42 20.14
N ASP A 64 4.34 0.54 18.86
CA ASP A 64 4.79 1.78 18.24
C ASP A 64 3.72 2.41 17.33
N ALA A 65 2.55 1.78 17.25
CA ALA A 65 1.43 2.27 16.45
C ALA A 65 0.70 3.42 17.16
N ILE A 66 0.24 4.40 16.37
CA ILE A 66 -0.61 5.50 16.86
C ILE A 66 -2.04 5.21 16.35
N PRO A 67 -2.95 4.67 17.21
CA PRO A 67 -4.25 4.17 16.77
C PRO A 67 -5.09 5.23 16.04
N VAL A 68 -5.06 6.47 16.54
CA VAL A 68 -5.83 7.59 15.98
C VAL A 68 -5.43 7.86 14.52
N ILE A 69 -4.14 7.76 14.18
CA ILE A 69 -3.66 7.94 12.81
C ILE A 69 -4.22 6.84 11.89
N HIS A 70 -4.28 5.60 12.35
CA HIS A 70 -4.87 4.51 11.58
C HIS A 70 -6.36 4.75 11.32
N SER A 71 -7.12 5.18 12.34
CA SER A 71 -8.54 5.51 12.20
C SER A 71 -8.79 6.67 11.23
N LEU A 72 -7.99 7.74 11.32
CA LEU A 72 -8.08 8.88 10.41
C LEU A 72 -7.83 8.45 8.96
N LYS A 73 -6.77 7.67 8.71
CA LYS A 73 -6.45 7.17 7.36
C LYS A 73 -7.54 6.25 6.81
N PHE A 74 -8.14 5.41 7.66
CA PHE A 74 -9.25 4.55 7.27
C PHE A 74 -10.47 5.36 6.85
N LEU A 75 -10.91 6.30 7.69
CA LEU A 75 -12.08 7.14 7.39
C LEU A 75 -11.85 7.99 6.13
N SER A 76 -10.66 8.57 5.99
CA SER A 76 -10.29 9.32 4.79
C SER A 76 -10.41 8.46 3.52
N MET A 77 -9.87 7.23 3.56
CA MET A 77 -9.94 6.31 2.43
C MET A 77 -11.37 5.90 2.08
N VAL A 78 -12.24 5.68 3.07
CA VAL A 78 -13.66 5.37 2.81
C VAL A 78 -14.34 6.50 2.04
N ILE A 79 -14.14 7.75 2.45
CA ILE A 79 -14.72 8.93 1.78
C ILE A 79 -14.20 9.03 0.34
N ILE A 80 -12.89 8.84 0.13
CA ILE A 80 -12.27 8.90 -1.20
C ILE A 80 -12.82 7.80 -2.12
N ILE A 81 -12.95 6.57 -1.63
CA ILE A 81 -13.50 5.44 -2.39
C ILE A 81 -14.95 5.71 -2.76
N PHE A 82 -15.77 6.19 -1.81
CA PHE A 82 -17.17 6.51 -2.05
C PHE A 82 -17.34 7.59 -3.13
N TYR A 83 -16.49 8.61 -3.12
CA TYR A 83 -16.48 9.63 -4.16
C TYR A 83 -16.12 9.07 -5.53
N HIS A 84 -15.04 8.30 -5.64
CA HIS A 84 -14.63 7.73 -6.93
C HIS A 84 -15.68 6.77 -7.48
N TYR A 85 -16.35 6.01 -6.61
CA TYR A 85 -17.51 5.21 -7.01
C TYR A 85 -18.57 6.07 -7.70
N PHE A 86 -18.98 7.18 -7.08
CA PHE A 86 -19.95 8.09 -7.67
C PHE A 86 -19.50 8.66 -9.02
N VAL A 87 -18.27 9.15 -9.10
CA VAL A 87 -17.70 9.72 -10.35
C VAL A 87 -17.71 8.70 -11.49
N TYR A 88 -17.30 7.45 -11.24
CA TYR A 88 -17.26 6.43 -12.30
C TYR A 88 -18.64 5.87 -12.66
N THR A 89 -19.56 5.79 -11.70
CA THR A 89 -20.95 5.39 -12.01
C THR A 89 -21.69 6.41 -12.87
N TRP A 90 -21.24 7.67 -12.89
CA TRP A 90 -21.84 8.73 -13.70
C TRP A 90 -21.98 8.36 -15.18
N ASP A 91 -21.03 7.61 -15.73
CA ASP A 91 -21.02 7.18 -17.12
C ASP A 91 -22.11 6.13 -17.44
N SER A 92 -22.63 5.43 -16.43
CA SER A 92 -23.60 4.32 -16.57
C SER A 92 -24.99 4.64 -16.02
N ILE A 93 -25.24 5.88 -15.58
CA ILE A 93 -26.53 6.29 -15.00
C ILE A 93 -27.44 6.86 -16.10
N ASP A 94 -28.65 6.31 -16.20
CA ASP A 94 -29.67 6.76 -17.16
C ASP A 94 -30.19 8.17 -16.83
N ASN A 95 -30.64 8.39 -15.59
CA ASN A 95 -31.20 9.67 -15.15
C ASN A 95 -30.20 10.46 -14.31
N LYS A 96 -29.28 11.14 -15.00
CA LYS A 96 -28.24 11.97 -14.40
C LYS A 96 -28.80 13.16 -13.61
N VAL A 97 -29.88 13.79 -14.10
CA VAL A 97 -30.49 14.95 -13.45
C VAL A 97 -31.13 14.56 -12.11
N TRP A 98 -31.88 13.46 -12.06
CA TRP A 98 -32.44 12.96 -10.81
C TRP A 98 -31.35 12.57 -9.81
N THR A 99 -30.30 11.88 -10.29
CA THR A 99 -29.16 11.52 -9.45
C THR A 99 -28.45 12.76 -8.90
N TRP A 100 -28.23 13.77 -9.74
CA TRP A 100 -27.65 15.04 -9.33
C TRP A 100 -28.49 15.74 -8.27
N ASN A 101 -29.82 15.77 -8.44
CA ASN A 101 -30.72 16.39 -7.46
C ASN A 101 -30.70 15.67 -6.10
N ILE A 102 -30.62 14.33 -6.09
CA ILE A 102 -30.45 13.56 -4.84
C ILE A 102 -29.10 13.86 -4.22
N PHE A 103 -28.05 13.85 -5.04
CA PHE A 103 -26.70 14.11 -4.58
C PHE A 103 -26.61 15.50 -3.95
N ASP A 104 -27.13 16.53 -4.62
CA ASP A 104 -27.11 17.90 -4.12
C ASP A 104 -27.88 18.05 -2.80
N LYS A 105 -29.04 17.40 -2.70
CA LYS A 105 -29.90 17.49 -1.53
C LYS A 105 -29.36 16.74 -0.30
N TYR A 106 -28.77 15.57 -0.48
CA TYR A 106 -28.40 14.67 0.62
C TYR A 106 -26.90 14.47 0.80
N PHE A 107 -26.11 14.68 -0.24
CA PHE A 107 -24.69 14.32 -0.30
C PHE A 107 -23.76 15.47 -0.72
N SER A 108 -24.26 16.71 -0.87
CA SER A 108 -23.42 17.88 -1.17
C SER A 108 -22.29 18.11 -0.17
N PHE A 109 -22.47 17.70 1.09
CA PHE A 109 -21.38 17.73 2.06
C PHE A 109 -20.20 16.84 1.63
N LEU A 110 -20.46 15.66 1.06
CA LEU A 110 -19.39 14.73 0.66
C LEU A 110 -18.45 15.33 -0.38
N ILE A 111 -18.95 16.11 -1.34
CA ILE A 111 -18.09 16.79 -2.33
C ILE A 111 -17.10 17.72 -1.62
N ASN A 112 -17.59 18.49 -0.65
CA ASN A 112 -16.76 19.44 0.10
C ASN A 112 -15.75 18.74 1.03
N PHE A 113 -16.04 17.51 1.46
CA PHE A 113 -15.16 16.74 2.35
C PHE A 113 -14.03 16.00 1.62
N ILE A 114 -14.06 15.85 0.30
CA ILE A 114 -13.02 15.10 -0.44
C ILE A 114 -11.65 15.76 -0.35
N PRO A 115 -11.48 17.07 -0.66
CA PRO A 115 -10.16 17.70 -0.57
C PRO A 115 -9.59 17.59 0.84
N LEU A 116 -10.45 17.85 1.84
CA LEU A 116 -10.09 17.70 3.26
C LEU A 116 -9.65 16.27 3.59
N SER A 117 -10.35 15.25 3.08
CA SER A 117 -10.01 13.85 3.31
C SER A 117 -8.61 13.50 2.78
N VAL A 118 -8.27 14.00 1.59
CA VAL A 118 -6.94 13.82 0.98
C VAL A 118 -5.87 14.54 1.80
N ASP A 119 -6.14 15.76 2.25
CA ASP A 119 -5.22 16.54 3.09
C ASP A 119 -4.96 15.86 4.43
N VAL A 120 -6.00 15.35 5.10
CA VAL A 120 -5.88 14.56 6.33
C VAL A 120 -5.06 13.30 6.09
N TYR A 121 -5.24 12.64 4.95
CA TYR A 121 -4.45 11.45 4.60
C TYR A 121 -2.97 11.79 4.43
N PHE A 122 -2.62 12.86 3.73
CA PHE A 122 -1.23 13.28 3.56
C PHE A 122 -0.61 13.77 4.87
N PHE A 123 -1.33 14.59 5.65
CA PHE A 123 -0.87 15.09 6.94
C PHE A 123 -0.58 13.94 7.91
N SER A 124 -1.54 13.03 8.09
CA SER A 124 -1.39 11.88 8.98
C SER A 124 -0.24 10.94 8.55
N SER A 125 -0.01 10.80 7.24
CA SER A 125 1.12 10.04 6.70
C SER A 125 2.46 10.71 6.99
N GLY A 126 2.54 12.05 6.84
CA GLY A 126 3.72 12.83 7.22
C GLY A 126 4.03 12.74 8.71
N CYS A 127 3.02 12.89 9.57
CA CYS A 127 3.16 12.74 11.03
C CYS A 127 3.72 11.36 11.40
N LEU A 128 3.20 10.29 10.81
CA LEU A 128 3.65 8.93 11.08
C LEU A 128 5.11 8.72 10.66
N VAL A 129 5.49 9.21 9.47
CA VAL A 129 6.88 9.12 8.98
C VAL A 129 7.84 9.84 9.91
N THR A 130 7.50 11.07 10.30
CA THR A 130 8.31 11.87 11.25
C THR A 130 8.42 11.18 12.61
N TYR A 131 7.31 10.70 13.17
CA TYR A 131 7.30 10.00 14.46
C TYR A 131 8.20 8.76 14.45
N LEU A 132 8.04 7.89 13.46
CA LEU A 132 8.83 6.66 13.33
C LEU A 132 10.31 6.96 13.08
N TYR A 133 10.62 7.98 12.27
CA TYR A 133 11.99 8.40 12.02
C TYR A 133 12.68 8.89 13.29
N LEU A 134 12.05 9.84 14.00
CA LEU A 134 12.60 10.41 15.23
C LEU A 134 12.78 9.34 16.30
N ARG A 135 11.83 8.42 16.44
CA ARG A 135 11.92 7.29 17.38
C ARG A 135 13.08 6.36 17.06
N ASN A 136 13.15 5.87 15.81
CA ASN A 136 14.26 5.01 15.36
C ASN A 136 15.63 5.68 15.54
N ARG A 137 15.69 7.02 15.40
CA ARG A 137 16.90 7.81 15.63
C ARG A 137 17.21 7.97 17.11
N THR A 138 16.23 8.13 18.00
CA THR A 138 16.44 8.14 19.46
C THR A 138 17.07 6.84 19.93
N ASP A 139 16.58 5.70 19.42
CA ASP A 139 17.15 4.39 19.75
C ASP A 139 18.58 4.22 19.21
N LYS A 140 18.89 4.81 18.05
CA LYS A 140 20.22 4.79 17.44
C LYS A 140 21.20 5.81 18.02
N LYS A 141 20.74 6.93 18.60
CA LYS A 141 21.60 8.01 19.15
C LYS A 141 22.51 7.55 20.29
N LEU A 142 22.28 6.35 20.84
CA LEU A 142 23.22 5.68 21.75
C LEU A 142 24.51 5.20 21.05
N SER A 143 24.60 5.26 19.71
CA SER A 143 25.71 4.74 18.93
C SER A 143 26.06 5.66 17.74
N LYS A 144 27.12 6.45 17.93
CA LYS A 144 27.98 7.13 16.93
C LYS A 144 27.56 8.49 16.34
N SER A 145 28.60 9.32 16.16
CA SER A 145 28.65 10.57 15.39
C SER A 145 28.50 10.25 13.90
N ILE A 146 27.60 10.96 13.22
CA ILE A 146 27.15 10.63 11.88
C ILE A 146 27.98 11.36 10.82
N GLN A 147 28.44 10.63 9.80
CA GLN A 147 29.16 11.20 8.66
C GLN A 147 28.21 11.41 7.46
N CYS A 148 28.41 12.49 6.70
CA CYS A 148 27.54 12.87 5.55
C CYS A 148 27.26 11.71 4.56
N LYS A 149 28.24 10.82 4.35
CA LYS A 149 28.11 9.64 3.48
C LYS A 149 27.09 8.61 3.99
N GLU A 150 26.95 8.47 5.31
CA GLU A 150 26.00 7.54 5.94
C GLU A 150 24.55 8.04 5.82
N ASN A 151 24.34 9.35 5.91
CA ASN A 151 23.03 9.98 5.70
C ASN A 151 22.50 9.77 4.27
N LEU A 152 23.36 9.85 3.26
CA LEU A 152 22.97 9.57 1.87
C LEU A 152 22.59 8.10 1.65
N ILE A 153 23.32 7.17 2.26
CA ILE A 153 22.99 5.74 2.18
C ILE A 153 21.64 5.48 2.88
N GLU A 154 21.43 6.06 4.06
CA GLU A 154 20.17 5.92 4.80
C GLU A 154 18.98 6.48 4.00
N PHE A 155 19.15 7.62 3.32
CA PHE A 155 18.15 8.20 2.42
C PHE A 155 17.70 7.22 1.33
N PHE A 156 18.64 6.64 0.57
CA PHE A 156 18.31 5.69 -0.49
C PHE A 156 17.66 4.42 0.06
N ILE A 157 18.09 3.94 1.24
CA ILE A 157 17.48 2.77 1.89
C ILE A 157 16.00 3.03 2.21
N TYR A 158 15.64 4.20 2.75
CA TYR A 158 14.24 4.53 3.03
C TYR A 158 13.38 4.56 1.76
N ILE A 159 13.87 5.21 0.70
CA ILE A 159 13.18 5.30 -0.59
C ILE A 159 13.00 3.91 -1.21
N ILE A 160 14.06 3.11 -1.30
CA ILE A 160 14.01 1.77 -1.91
C ILE A 160 13.08 0.85 -1.13
N LYS A 161 13.11 0.89 0.22
CA LYS A 161 12.20 0.09 1.05
C LYS A 161 10.74 0.46 0.80
N ARG A 162 10.41 1.75 0.71
CA ARG A 162 9.04 2.18 0.43
C ARG A 162 8.62 1.82 -1.00
N PHE A 163 9.49 2.05 -1.97
CA PHE A 163 9.25 1.73 -3.38
C PHE A 163 8.97 0.23 -3.56
N THR A 164 9.84 -0.64 -3.04
CA THR A 164 9.67 -2.10 -3.14
C THR A 164 8.43 -2.62 -2.39
N ARG A 165 7.95 -1.91 -1.36
CA ARG A 165 6.71 -2.24 -0.66
C ARG A 165 5.45 -1.86 -1.45
N LEU A 166 5.42 -0.68 -2.07
CA LEU A 166 4.21 -0.14 -2.72
C LEU A 166 4.08 -0.57 -4.19
N THR A 167 5.18 -0.55 -4.94
CA THR A 167 5.18 -0.76 -6.39
C THR A 167 4.59 -2.10 -6.84
N PRO A 168 4.82 -3.25 -6.18
CA PRO A 168 4.23 -4.51 -6.64
C PRO A 168 2.71 -4.51 -6.65
N ALA A 169 2.09 -3.96 -5.59
CA ALA A 169 0.63 -3.85 -5.50
C ALA A 169 0.10 -2.86 -6.54
N TYR A 170 0.79 -1.72 -6.71
CA TYR A 170 0.38 -0.70 -7.67
C TYR A 170 0.46 -1.19 -9.13
N MET A 171 1.53 -1.90 -9.49
CA MET A 171 1.67 -2.48 -10.83
C MET A 171 0.66 -3.59 -11.09
N THR A 172 0.31 -4.37 -10.07
CA THR A 172 -0.76 -5.37 -10.18
C THR A 172 -2.10 -4.68 -10.46
N ALA A 173 -2.43 -3.61 -9.73
CA ALA A 173 -3.62 -2.82 -9.98
C ALA A 173 -3.63 -2.20 -11.38
N LEU A 174 -2.48 -1.72 -11.88
CA LEU A 174 -2.33 -1.19 -13.23
C LEU A 174 -2.61 -2.24 -14.30
N ILE A 175 -2.07 -3.45 -14.14
CA ILE A 175 -2.32 -4.55 -15.08
C ILE A 175 -3.79 -4.93 -15.07
N LEU A 176 -4.40 -5.09 -13.88
CA LEU A 176 -5.81 -5.41 -13.76
C LEU A 176 -6.68 -4.32 -14.41
N TRP A 177 -6.35 -3.05 -14.19
CA TRP A 177 -7.03 -1.91 -14.81
C TRP A 177 -6.91 -1.89 -16.33
N GLN A 178 -5.72 -2.16 -16.88
CA GLN A 178 -5.52 -2.23 -18.33
C GLN A 178 -6.36 -3.34 -18.94
N LEU A 179 -6.32 -4.54 -18.34
CA LEU A 179 -7.06 -5.69 -18.83
C LEU A 179 -8.57 -5.46 -18.73
N SER A 180 -9.04 -4.93 -17.60
CA SER A 180 -10.46 -4.62 -17.43
C SER A 180 -10.91 -3.55 -18.42
N SER A 181 -10.19 -2.44 -18.56
CA SER A 181 -10.57 -1.36 -19.48
C SER A 181 -10.62 -1.83 -20.94
N THR A 182 -9.66 -2.67 -21.36
CA THR A 182 -9.65 -3.25 -22.71
C THR A 182 -10.82 -4.21 -22.93
N TRP A 183 -11.20 -4.98 -21.91
CA TRP A 183 -12.36 -5.87 -21.99
C TRP A 183 -13.67 -5.10 -22.00
N PHE A 184 -13.81 -4.09 -21.13
CA PHE A 184 -14.98 -3.22 -21.06
C PHE A 184 -15.23 -2.49 -22.37
N GLU A 185 -14.20 -1.94 -23.02
CA GLU A 185 -14.37 -1.27 -24.32
C GLU A 185 -14.98 -2.19 -25.39
N LYS A 186 -14.60 -3.47 -25.41
CA LYS A 186 -15.10 -4.44 -26.39
C LYS A 186 -16.50 -4.99 -26.09
N THR A 187 -16.92 -4.96 -24.83
CA THR A 187 -18.09 -5.72 -24.34
C THR A 187 -19.20 -4.84 -23.76
N SER A 188 -18.85 -3.66 -23.26
CA SER A 188 -19.78 -2.73 -22.64
C SER A 188 -20.58 -1.98 -23.69
N GLN A 189 -21.86 -1.74 -23.40
CA GLN A 189 -22.67 -0.77 -24.15
C GLN A 189 -22.45 0.67 -23.67
N PHE A 190 -21.86 0.83 -22.48
CA PHE A 190 -21.55 2.14 -21.89
C PHE A 190 -20.18 2.63 -22.33
N TYR A 191 -20.11 3.90 -22.72
CA TYR A 191 -18.86 4.61 -22.98
C TYR A 191 -18.32 5.20 -21.68
N THR A 192 -17.14 4.73 -21.27
CA THR A 192 -16.43 5.29 -20.11
C THR A 192 -15.64 6.53 -20.50
N TYR A 193 -15.78 7.62 -19.75
CA TYR A 193 -14.99 8.85 -19.94
C TYR A 193 -13.50 8.59 -19.78
N GLU A 194 -13.11 7.79 -18.78
CA GLU A 194 -11.71 7.41 -18.60
C GLU A 194 -11.32 6.27 -19.55
N ARG A 195 -10.64 6.64 -20.63
CA ARG A 195 -10.16 5.69 -21.67
C ARG A 195 -8.85 5.01 -21.26
N GLY A 196 -8.93 4.18 -20.22
CA GLY A 196 -7.78 3.40 -19.74
C GLY A 196 -7.09 2.61 -20.87
N HIS A 197 -7.86 1.94 -21.72
CA HIS A 197 -7.38 1.14 -22.84
C HIS A 197 -6.54 1.94 -23.87
N GLU A 198 -6.79 3.24 -24.06
CA GLU A 198 -6.01 4.11 -24.96
C GLU A 198 -4.78 4.71 -24.28
N MET A 199 -4.94 5.19 -23.04
CA MET A 199 -3.93 6.02 -22.37
C MET A 199 -2.88 5.19 -21.64
N CYS A 200 -3.28 4.09 -21.01
CA CYS A 200 -2.37 3.26 -20.23
C CYS A 200 -1.27 2.58 -21.06
N PRO A 201 -1.50 2.04 -22.27
CA PRO A 201 -0.41 1.49 -23.08
C PRO A 201 0.68 2.52 -23.43
N LYS A 202 0.29 3.80 -23.55
CA LYS A 202 1.21 4.91 -23.88
C LYS A 202 1.94 5.46 -22.65
N TYR A 203 1.28 5.48 -21.50
CA TYR A 203 1.72 6.28 -20.34
C TYR A 203 1.88 5.49 -19.03
N TRP A 204 1.73 4.17 -19.01
CA TRP A 204 1.87 3.33 -17.80
C TRP A 204 3.18 3.56 -17.03
N TRP A 205 4.27 3.86 -17.74
CA TRP A 205 5.59 4.08 -17.14
C TRP A 205 5.61 5.30 -16.21
N ARG A 206 4.73 6.28 -16.42
CA ARG A 206 4.58 7.45 -15.54
C ARG A 206 4.06 7.05 -14.16
N ASN A 207 3.20 6.04 -14.10
CA ASN A 207 2.68 5.49 -12.86
C ASN A 207 3.78 4.72 -12.11
N LEU A 208 4.59 3.91 -12.83
CA LEU A 208 5.73 3.21 -12.24
C LEU A 208 6.75 4.17 -11.59
N LEU A 209 6.98 5.31 -12.22
CA LEU A 209 7.90 6.34 -11.71
C LEU A 209 7.27 7.29 -10.69
N TYR A 210 5.97 7.16 -10.39
CA TYR A 210 5.23 8.07 -9.50
C TYR A 210 5.30 9.55 -9.94
N ILE A 211 5.18 9.80 -11.24
CA ILE A 211 5.20 11.15 -11.84
C ILE A 211 3.95 11.44 -12.68
N ASN A 212 2.93 10.58 -12.63
CA ASN A 212 1.72 10.74 -13.45
C ASN A 212 0.96 12.04 -13.15
N ASN A 213 1.06 12.56 -11.92
CA ASN A 213 0.45 13.82 -11.49
C ASN A 213 1.06 15.09 -12.12
N PHE A 214 2.27 15.04 -12.69
CA PHE A 214 2.91 16.21 -13.33
C PHE A 214 2.43 16.47 -14.76
N PHE A 215 1.65 15.56 -15.34
CA PHE A 215 1.13 15.68 -16.70
C PHE A 215 -0.34 16.07 -16.70
N SER A 216 -0.86 16.47 -17.86
CA SER A 216 -2.28 16.81 -18.00
C SER A 216 -3.18 15.65 -17.60
N PHE A 217 -4.28 15.98 -16.91
CA PHE A 217 -5.29 15.04 -16.41
C PHE A 217 -5.81 14.09 -17.50
N ASP A 218 -5.98 14.59 -18.72
CA ASP A 218 -6.48 13.77 -19.84
C ASP A 218 -5.47 12.73 -20.30
N THR A 219 -4.18 12.96 -20.03
CA THR A 219 -3.09 12.03 -20.39
C THR A 219 -2.70 11.05 -19.29
N MET A 220 -3.39 11.08 -18.16
CA MET A 220 -3.10 10.18 -17.04
C MET A 220 -3.67 8.78 -17.29
N CYS A 221 -2.86 7.76 -16.99
CA CYS A 221 -3.33 6.39 -16.83
C CYS A 221 -3.76 6.21 -15.36
N MET A 222 -4.97 5.69 -15.11
CA MET A 222 -5.55 5.58 -13.76
C MET A 222 -5.62 6.95 -13.08
N LYS A 223 -6.52 7.82 -13.52
CA LYS A 223 -6.62 9.21 -13.03
C LYS A 223 -6.67 9.26 -11.50
N TRP A 224 -7.43 8.36 -10.88
CA TRP A 224 -7.57 8.20 -9.43
C TRP A 224 -6.28 7.85 -8.67
N SER A 225 -5.21 7.40 -9.34
CA SER A 225 -3.94 7.05 -8.68
C SER A 225 -2.99 8.24 -8.51
N TRP A 226 -3.40 9.46 -8.88
CA TRP A 226 -2.60 10.68 -8.74
C TRP A 226 -2.09 10.90 -7.30
N TYR A 227 -2.89 10.55 -6.29
CA TYR A 227 -2.52 10.74 -4.89
C TYR A 227 -1.35 9.82 -4.48
N LEU A 228 -1.18 8.66 -5.13
CA LEU A 228 -0.05 7.76 -4.88
C LEU A 228 1.27 8.40 -5.31
N ALA A 229 1.27 9.14 -6.43
CA ALA A 229 2.42 9.91 -6.88
C ALA A 229 2.77 11.01 -5.87
N ASN A 230 1.77 11.79 -5.44
CA ASN A 230 1.95 12.80 -4.40
C ASN A 230 2.48 12.19 -3.08
N ASP A 231 1.94 11.07 -2.64
CA ASP A 231 2.36 10.38 -1.41
C ASP A 231 3.84 9.95 -1.45
N MET A 232 4.32 9.45 -2.59
CA MET A 232 5.74 9.13 -2.78
C MET A 232 6.61 10.39 -2.83
N GLN A 233 6.17 11.44 -3.54
CA GLN A 233 6.88 12.70 -3.65
C GLN A 233 7.01 13.39 -2.28
N PHE A 234 5.92 13.50 -1.53
CA PHE A 234 5.91 14.04 -0.17
C PHE A 234 6.75 13.20 0.79
N TYR A 235 6.80 11.88 0.61
CA TYR A 235 7.71 11.05 1.39
C TYR A 235 9.17 11.38 1.13
N ILE A 236 9.56 11.53 -0.13
CA ILE A 236 10.95 11.89 -0.49
C ILE A 236 11.30 13.24 0.16
N ILE A 237 10.42 14.24 0.03
CA ILE A 237 10.60 15.56 0.66
C ILE A 237 10.70 15.42 2.19
N ALA A 238 9.81 14.66 2.82
CA ALA A 238 9.83 14.45 4.27
C ALA A 238 11.13 13.82 4.74
N VAL A 239 11.64 12.78 4.06
CA VAL A 239 12.91 12.14 4.42
C VAL A 239 14.08 13.11 4.24
N ILE A 240 14.10 13.93 3.17
CA ILE A 240 15.12 14.98 2.98
C ILE A 240 15.11 15.94 4.17
N LEU A 241 13.94 16.48 4.53
CA LEU A 241 13.80 17.41 5.64
C LEU A 241 14.23 16.79 6.97
N LEU A 242 13.88 15.53 7.22
CA LEU A 242 14.24 14.80 8.44
C LEU A 242 15.75 14.53 8.54
N ILE A 243 16.41 14.23 7.42
CA ILE A 243 17.87 14.06 7.39
C ILE A 243 18.56 15.40 7.61
N LEU A 244 18.09 16.47 6.96
CA LEU A 244 18.63 17.82 7.14
C LEU A 244 18.43 18.34 8.57
N SER A 245 17.28 18.07 9.20
CA SER A 245 17.03 18.49 10.59
C SER A 245 17.85 17.71 11.62
N THR A 246 18.48 16.62 11.22
CA THR A 246 19.27 15.75 12.11
C THR A 246 20.76 15.68 11.74
N THR A 247 21.18 16.44 10.73
CA THR A 247 22.58 16.70 10.40
C THR A 247 23.05 17.92 11.18
#